data_AF-A0A655I799-F1
#
_entry.id   AF-A0A655I799-F1
#
_cell.length_a   1.000
_cell.length_b   1.000
_cell.length_c   1.000
_cell.angle_alpha   90.00
_cell.angle_beta   90.00
_cell.angle_gamma   90.00
#
_symmetry.space_group_name_H-M   'P 1'
#
loop_
_entity.id
_entity.type
_entity.pdbx_description
1 polymer ?
#
loop_
_entity_poly.entity_id
_entity_poly.type
_entity_poly.pdbx_seq_one_letter_code
_entity_poly.pdbx_strand_id
1 'polypeptide(L)' 'MTHTLGLLISRGAADITVLCVVAAPEGIAALQKAAPNVRLFTAAIDEGLNEVAYIVPGLGDAGDRQFGPR' A
#
# COMPACT_ATOMS: atom_id res chain seq x y z
N MET A 1 4.12 -3.82 0.96
CA MET A 1 4.32 -3.22 -0.38
C MET A 1 5.79 -3.10 -0.76
N THR A 2 6.60 -2.31 -0.04
CA THR A 2 8.03 -2.09 -0.35
C THR A 2 8.85 -3.35 -0.57
N HIS A 3 8.71 -4.34 0.32
CA HIS A 3 9.42 -5.61 0.18
C HIS A 3 9.05 -6.36 -1.11
N THR A 4 7.75 -6.44 -1.42
CA THR A 4 7.24 -7.05 -2.66
C THR A 4 7.82 -6.36 -3.89
N LEU A 5 7.85 -5.03 -3.92
CA LEU A 5 8.46 -4.29 -5.03
C LEU A 5 9.95 -4.58 -5.18
N GLY A 6 10.71 -4.63 -4.09
CA GLY A 6 12.11 -5.02 -4.12
C GLY A 6 12.32 -6.41 -4.74
N LEU A 7 11.47 -7.38 -4.42
CA LEU A 7 11.52 -8.72 -4.99
C LEU A 7 11.18 -8.77 -6.48
N LEU A 8 10.25 -7.93 -6.94
CA LEU A 8 9.88 -7.83 -8.35
C LEU A 8 10.99 -7.16 -9.16
N ILE A 9 11.47 -6.01 -8.68
CA ILE A 9 12.55 -5.24 -9.32
C ILE A 9 13.84 -6.07 -9.39
N SER A 10 14.20 -6.80 -8.32
CA SER A 10 15.40 -7.65 -8.34
C SER A 10 15.31 -8.81 -9.33
N ARG A 11 14.09 -9.19 -9.76
CA ARG A 11 13.82 -10.19 -10.79
C ARG A 11 13.66 -9.60 -12.19
N GLY A 12 13.95 -8.31 -12.36
CA GLY A 12 13.89 -7.62 -13.65
C GLY A 12 12.50 -7.14 -14.05
N ALA A 13 11.53 -7.08 -13.13
CA ALA A 13 10.24 -6.49 -13.44
C ALA A 13 10.39 -4.99 -13.74
N ALA A 14 9.85 -4.57 -14.88
CA ALA A 14 9.74 -3.18 -15.31
C ALA A 14 8.27 -2.78 -15.42
N ASP A 15 8.00 -1.47 -15.47
CA ASP A 15 6.65 -0.89 -15.59
C ASP A 15 5.63 -1.42 -14.56
N ILE A 16 5.93 -1.23 -13.28
CA ILE A 16 5.09 -1.71 -12.18
C ILE A 16 4.00 -0.68 -11.84
N THR A 17 2.76 -1.15 -11.79
CA THR A 17 1.62 -0.40 -11.26
C THR A 17 1.13 -1.04 -9.97
N VAL A 18 1.09 -0.27 -8.89
CA VAL A 18 0.50 -0.61 -7.61
C VAL A 18 -0.95 -0.14 -7.61
N LEU A 19 -1.89 -1.06 -7.34
CA LEU A 19 -3.30 -0.75 -7.15
C LEU A 19 -3.70 -1.00 -5.70
N CYS A 20 -4.29 0.01 -5.06
CA CYS A 20 -4.82 -0.05 -3.70
C CYS A 20 -6.28 0.42 -3.67
N VAL A 21 -7.05 -0.01 -2.66
CA VAL A 21 -8.38 0.58 -2.40
C VAL A 21 -8.22 1.90 -1.63
N VAL A 22 -7.41 1.88 -0.57
CA VAL A 22 -7.12 3.03 0.29
C VAL A 22 -5.63 3.08 0.61
N ALA A 23 -5.06 4.27 0.70
CA ALA A 23 -3.66 4.49 1.06
C ALA A 23 -3.53 5.63 2.08
N ALA A 24 -2.57 5.51 3.00
CA ALA A 24 -2.18 6.58 3.92
C ALA A 24 -0.96 7.37 3.36
N PRO A 25 -0.84 8.68 3.62
CA PRO A 25 0.26 9.51 3.15
C PRO A 25 1.66 8.96 3.54
N GLU A 26 1.80 8.40 4.73
CA GLU A 26 3.04 7.79 5.23
C GLU A 26 3.44 6.57 4.38
N GLY A 27 2.45 5.76 3.98
CA GLY A 27 2.64 4.62 3.09
C GLY A 27 3.04 5.05 1.67
N ILE A 28 2.45 6.14 1.17
CA ILE A 28 2.80 6.72 -0.14
C ILE A 28 4.23 7.26 -0.12
N ALA A 29 4.63 7.99 0.91
CA ALA A 29 5.99 8.50 1.06
C ALA A 29 7.02 7.36 1.14
N ALA A 30 6.72 6.30 1.88
CA ALA A 30 7.56 5.11 1.96
C ALA A 30 7.68 4.40 0.60
N LEU A 31 6.58 4.31 -0.15
CA LEU A 31 6.56 3.74 -1.50
C LEU A 31 7.42 4.56 -2.47
N GLN A 32 7.24 5.89 -2.50
CA GLN A 32 8.00 6.80 -3.35
C GLN A 32 9.51 6.72 -3.06
N LYS A 33 9.90 6.65 -1.79
CA LYS A 33 11.31 6.50 -1.41
C LYS A 33 11.91 5.18 -1.88
N ALA A 34 11.17 4.09 -1.76
CA ALA A 34 11.69 2.76 -2.05
C ALA A 34 11.66 2.39 -3.54
N ALA A 35 10.68 2.90 -4.29
CA ALA A 35 10.48 2.56 -5.69
C ALA A 35 9.93 3.79 -6.46
N PRO A 36 10.75 4.82 -6.70
CA PRO A 36 10.29 6.10 -7.25
C PRO A 36 9.69 6.01 -8.67
N ASN A 37 9.95 4.93 -9.39
CA ASN A 37 9.51 4.73 -10.77
C ASN A 37 8.20 3.94 -10.89
N VAL A 38 7.56 3.55 -9.78
CA VAL A 38 6.29 2.81 -9.83
C VAL A 38 5.11 3.76 -9.92
N ARG A 39 4.06 3.34 -10.62
CA ARG A 39 2.79 4.06 -10.63
C ARG A 39 1.93 3.58 -9.46
N LEU A 40 1.32 4.50 -8.71
CA LEU A 40 0.33 4.18 -7.69
C LEU A 40 -1.04 4.67 -8.15
N PHE A 41 -2.03 3.77 -8.17
CA PHE A 41 -3.44 4.10 -8.28
C PHE A 41 -4.15 3.63 -7.02
N THR A 42 -4.92 4.54 -6.41
CA THR A 42 -5.72 4.25 -5.22
C THR A 42 -7.09 4.91 -5.35
N ALA A 43 -8.13 4.29 -4.82
CA ALA A 43 -9.48 4.89 -4.86
C ALA A 43 -9.62 6.04 -3.85
N ALA A 44 -8.94 5.94 -2.71
CA ALA A 44 -8.87 6.98 -1.69
C ALA A 44 -7.45 7.15 -1.14
N ILE A 45 -7.14 8.39 -0.75
CA ILE A 45 -6.02 8.73 0.12
C ILE A 45 -6.64 9.25 1.42
N ASP A 46 -6.43 8.51 2.49
CA ASP A 46 -7.01 8.78 3.80
C ASP A 46 -6.07 9.65 4.66
N GLU A 47 -6.47 9.99 5.88
CA GLU A 47 -5.78 11.01 6.70
C GLU A 47 -4.37 10.57 7.12
N GLY A 48 -4.21 9.30 7.48
CA GLY A 48 -2.95 8.80 8.02
C GLY A 48 -3.09 7.45 8.69
N LEU A 49 -2.08 7.13 9.50
CA LEU A 49 -2.08 5.95 10.35
C LEU A 49 -2.38 6.31 11.82
N ASN A 50 -3.12 5.45 12.52
CA ASN A 50 -3.25 5.55 13.98
C ASN A 50 -2.07 4.89 14.72
N GLU A 51 -2.11 4.89 16.05
CA GLU A 51 -1.05 4.36 16.93
C GLU A 51 -0.73 2.86 16.73
N VAL A 52 -1.67 2.10 16.19
CA VAL A 52 -1.53 0.67 15.88
C VAL A 52 -1.41 0.41 14.37
N ALA A 53 -1.07 1.45 13.59
CA ALA A 53 -0.80 1.40 12.16
C ALA A 53 -1.96 0.98 11.25
N TYR A 54 -3.21 1.18 11.69
CA TYR A 54 -4.36 1.15 10.78
C TYR A 54 -4.52 2.49 10.09
N ILE A 55 -4.96 2.44 8.82
CA ILE A 55 -5.35 3.64 8.07
C ILE A 55 -6.63 4.22 8.68
N VAL A 56 -6.70 5.54 8.83
CA VAL A 56 -7.86 6.27 9.37
C VAL A 56 -8.35 7.31 8.35
N PRO A 57 -9.66 7.37 8.01
CA PRO A 57 -10.75 6.52 8.52
C PRO A 57 -10.63 5.03 8.13
N GLY A 58 -10.06 4.73 6.97
CA GLY A 58 -9.70 3.40 6.52
C GLY A 58 -10.88 2.43 6.39
N LEU A 59 -10.56 1.13 6.39
CA LEU A 59 -11.53 0.04 6.24
C LEU A 59 -11.48 -0.99 7.39
N GLY A 60 -10.67 -0.74 8.43
CA GLY A 60 -10.36 -1.73 9.45
C GLY A 60 -9.50 -2.88 8.90
N ASP A 61 -9.68 -4.10 9.42
CA ASP A 61 -9.01 -5.29 8.88
C ASP A 61 -9.67 -5.73 7.56
N ALA A 62 -9.06 -5.32 6.44
CA ALA A 62 -9.58 -5.64 5.12
C ALA A 62 -9.55 -7.14 4.80
N GLY A 63 -8.61 -7.90 5.38
CA GLY A 63 -8.49 -9.34 5.16
C GLY A 63 -9.62 -10.10 5.85
N ASP A 64 -9.82 -9.83 7.15
CA ASP A 64 -10.88 -10.45 7.93
C ASP A 64 -12.27 -10.06 7.39
N ARG A 65 -12.44 -8.82 6.92
CA ARG A 65 -13.69 -8.39 6.28
C ARG A 65 -13.96 -9.07 4.94
N GLN A 66 -12.92 -9.46 4.20
CA GLN A 66 -13.07 -10.08 2.89
C GLN A 66 -13.28 -11.61 2.99
N PHE A 67 -12.59 -12.26 3.93
CA PHE A 67 -12.53 -13.74 3.98
C PHE A 67 -13.11 -14.34 5.27
N GLY A 68 -13.52 -13.51 6.23
CA GLY A 68 -13.97 -13.93 7.56
C GLY A 68 -12.83 -13.93 8.59
N PRO A 69 -13.16 -13.92 9.89
CA PRO A 69 -12.17 -14.00 10.95
C PRO A 69 -11.39 -15.31 10.89
N ARG A 70 -10.11 -15.27 11.26
CA ARG A 70 -9.27 -16.46 11.41
C ARG A 70 -9.75 -17.39 12.52
#